data_AF-W4VAU7-F1
#
_entry.id   AF-W4VAU7-F1
#
_cell.length_a   1.000
_cell.length_b   1.000
_cell.length_c   1.000
_cell.angle_alpha   90.00
_cell.angle_beta   90.00
_cell.angle_gamma   90.00
#
_symmetry.space_group_name_H-M   'P 1'
#
loop_
_entity.id
_entity.type
_entity.pdbx_description
1 polymer ?
#
loop_
_entity_poly.entity_id
_entity_poly.type
_entity_poly.pdbx_seq_one_letter_code
_entity_poly.pdbx_strand_id
1 'polypeptide(L)'
;MPHTSIPFTACHEMAHQIGFAREDEANFVAYIACKNHPSPDFQYSGTLSALINATNALYQYNRDEYFKLRNNYSEGLIRDLTASNSYWEKYDTPVQDFSSSVNNTYLKANMQKDGVRSYGRMVDLLIAEYRSQQ
;
A
#
# COMPACT_ATOMS: atom_id res chain seq x y z
N MET A 1 13.63 6.89 5.45
CA MET A 1 12.26 6.39 5.61
C MET A 1 12.11 5.78 7.00
N PRO A 2 10.90 5.67 7.55
CA PRO A 2 10.65 5.00 8.83
C PRO A 2 11.15 3.55 8.80
N HIS A 3 11.68 3.04 9.91
CA HIS A 3 12.20 1.66 9.96
C HIS A 3 11.10 0.62 9.66
N THR A 4 9.87 0.93 10.04
CA THR A 4 8.69 0.09 9.81
C THR A 4 8.34 -0.09 8.33
N SER A 5 8.84 0.77 7.42
CA SER A 5 8.60 0.63 5.98
C SER A 5 9.74 -0.06 5.22
N ILE A 6 10.91 -0.22 5.83
CA ILE A 6 12.11 -0.73 5.13
C ILE A 6 11.89 -2.12 4.53
N PRO A 7 11.38 -3.13 5.28
CA PRO A 7 11.17 -4.46 4.71
C PRO A 7 10.21 -4.46 3.51
N PHE A 8 9.08 -3.75 3.63
CA PHE A 8 8.11 -3.65 2.54
C PHE A 8 8.71 -2.99 1.30
N THR A 9 9.41 -1.86 1.47
CA THR A 9 10.08 -1.18 0.35
C THR A 9 11.09 -2.10 -0.32
N ALA A 10 11.92 -2.82 0.45
CA ALA A 10 12.88 -3.77 -0.13
C ALA A 10 12.17 -4.86 -0.96
N CYS A 11 11.09 -5.44 -0.45
CA CYS A 11 10.29 -6.42 -1.19
C CYS A 11 9.62 -5.83 -2.44
N HIS A 12 9.19 -4.56 -2.40
CA HIS A 12 8.61 -3.84 -3.53
C HIS A 12 9.63 -3.63 -4.65
N GLU A 13 10.84 -3.15 -4.33
CA GLU A 13 11.90 -3.00 -5.32
C GLU A 13 12.36 -4.37 -5.89
N MET A 14 12.35 -5.42 -5.06
CA MET A 14 12.59 -6.79 -5.54
C MET A 14 11.49 -7.26 -6.50
N ALA A 15 10.23 -6.90 -6.26
CA ALA A 15 9.12 -7.21 -7.18
C ALA A 15 9.34 -6.56 -8.55
N HIS A 16 9.79 -5.30 -8.58
CA HIS A 16 10.20 -4.64 -9.81
C HIS A 16 11.36 -5.36 -10.49
N GLN A 17 12.39 -5.75 -9.74
CA GLN A 17 13.56 -6.44 -10.26
C GLN A 17 13.23 -7.79 -10.92
N ILE A 18 12.16 -8.46 -10.49
CA ILE A 18 11.70 -9.74 -11.08
C ILE A 18 10.57 -9.58 -12.13
N GLY A 19 10.27 -8.34 -12.54
CA GLY A 19 9.44 -8.08 -13.72
C GLY A 19 8.03 -7.55 -13.46
N PHE A 20 7.64 -7.27 -12.20
CA PHE A 20 6.36 -6.61 -11.92
C PHE A 20 6.50 -5.10 -12.05
N ALA A 21 6.33 -4.58 -13.27
CA ALA A 21 6.56 -3.16 -13.56
C ALA A 21 5.52 -2.21 -12.96
N ARG A 22 4.29 -2.67 -12.71
CA ARG A 22 3.23 -1.80 -12.17
C ARG A 22 3.37 -1.65 -10.66
N GLU A 23 3.39 -0.41 -10.18
CA GLU A 23 3.43 -0.06 -8.75
C GLU A 23 2.40 -0.80 -7.89
N ASP A 24 1.15 -0.90 -8.39
CA ASP A 24 0.05 -1.50 -7.65
C ASP A 24 0.17 -3.03 -7.54
N GLU A 25 0.75 -3.67 -8.56
CA GLU A 25 1.10 -5.10 -8.53
C GLU A 25 2.34 -5.36 -7.68
N ALA A 26 3.38 -4.54 -7.81
CA ALA A 26 4.60 -4.62 -7.01
C ALA A 26 4.29 -4.47 -5.51
N ASN A 27 3.40 -3.54 -5.15
CA ASN A 27 2.89 -3.39 -3.79
C ASN A 27 2.19 -4.65 -3.27
N PHE A 28 1.40 -5.33 -4.11
CA PHE A 28 0.72 -6.56 -3.71
C PHE A 28 1.71 -7.72 -3.54
N VAL A 29 2.64 -7.89 -4.48
CA VAL A 29 3.70 -8.91 -4.39
C VAL A 29 4.55 -8.68 -3.14
N ALA A 30 4.92 -7.43 -2.84
CA ALA A 30 5.65 -7.07 -1.63
C ALA A 30 4.88 -7.42 -0.35
N TYR A 31 3.58 -7.13 -0.30
CA TYR A 31 2.72 -7.53 0.81
C TYR A 31 2.72 -9.05 1.02
N ILE A 32 2.54 -9.84 -0.04
CA ILE A 32 2.54 -11.30 0.05
C ILE A 32 3.90 -11.83 0.51
N ALA A 33 5.00 -11.28 -0.01
CA ALA A 33 6.35 -11.64 0.40
C ALA A 33 6.58 -11.34 1.89
N CYS A 34 6.22 -10.14 2.36
CA CYS A 34 6.31 -9.74 3.75
C CYS A 34 5.43 -10.59 4.69
N LYS A 35 4.17 -10.84 4.31
CA LYS A 35 3.19 -11.62 5.08
C LYS A 35 3.69 -13.05 5.35
N ASN A 36 4.34 -13.67 4.36
CA ASN A 36 4.83 -15.05 4.47
C ASN A 36 6.27 -15.15 4.95
N HIS A 37 6.95 -14.03 5.21
CA HIS A 37 8.32 -14.03 5.70
C HIS A 37 8.39 -14.48 7.17
N PRO A 38 9.40 -15.24 7.61
CA PRO A 38 9.49 -15.73 8.99
C PRO A 38 9.77 -14.65 10.05
N SER A 39 10.34 -13.52 9.65
CA SER A 39 10.62 -12.39 10.58
C SER A 39 9.36 -11.55 10.86
N PRO A 40 9.03 -11.29 12.14
CA PRO A 40 7.93 -10.39 12.51
C PRO A 40 8.06 -8.97 11.96
N ASP A 41 9.29 -8.47 11.76
CA ASP A 41 9.51 -7.12 11.22
C ASP A 41 8.99 -7.01 9.79
N PHE A 42 9.19 -8.06 8.98
CA PHE A 42 8.65 -8.12 7.62
C PHE A 42 7.13 -8.22 7.64
N GLN A 43 6.58 -9.11 8.47
CA GLN A 43 5.13 -9.29 8.58
C GLN A 43 4.44 -7.99 9.01
N TYR A 44 5.01 -7.29 10.01
CA TYR A 44 4.51 -6.00 10.46
C TYR A 44 4.62 -4.95 9.36
N SER A 45 5.77 -4.83 8.70
CA SER A 45 5.98 -3.87 7.62
C SER A 45 4.99 -4.04 6.47
N GLY A 46 4.80 -5.28 6.00
CA GLY A 46 3.82 -5.58 4.95
C GLY A 46 2.38 -5.32 5.38
N THR A 47 2.02 -5.72 6.60
CA THR A 47 0.68 -5.50 7.14
C THR A 47 0.38 -4.02 7.31
N LEU A 48 1.35 -3.23 7.79
CA LEU A 48 1.22 -1.78 7.92
C LEU A 48 1.01 -1.11 6.56
N SER A 49 1.78 -1.48 5.54
CA SER A 49 1.59 -0.96 4.18
C SER A 49 0.24 -1.35 3.59
N ALA A 50 -0.23 -2.58 3.79
CA ALA A 50 -1.56 -3.02 3.36
C ALA A 50 -2.68 -2.25 4.09
N LEU A 51 -2.54 -2.04 5.40
CA LEU A 51 -3.46 -1.23 6.20
C LEU A 51 -3.53 0.21 5.67
N ILE A 52 -2.40 0.85 5.41
CA ILE A 52 -2.36 2.22 4.87
C ILE A 52 -3.06 2.28 3.52
N ASN A 53 -2.76 1.37 2.59
CA ASN A 53 -3.42 1.32 1.28
C ASN A 53 -4.95 1.13 1.40
N ALA A 54 -5.38 0.14 2.18
CA ALA A 54 -6.80 -0.17 2.36
C ALA A 54 -7.55 0.95 3.07
N THR A 55 -6.96 1.57 4.09
CA THR A 55 -7.60 2.65 4.85
C THR A 55 -7.59 3.98 4.11
N ASN A 56 -6.60 4.25 3.24
CA ASN A 56 -6.64 5.38 2.32
C ASN A 56 -7.81 5.25 1.33
N ALA A 57 -8.02 4.05 0.78
CA ALA A 57 -9.18 3.77 -0.07
C ALA A 57 -10.50 3.90 0.70
N LEU A 58 -10.56 3.37 1.93
CA LEU A 58 -11.73 3.49 2.80
C LEU A 58 -12.02 4.96 3.12
N TYR A 59 -11.02 5.78 3.42
CA TYR A 59 -11.20 7.21 3.70
C TYR A 59 -11.83 7.96 2.51
N GLN A 60 -11.42 7.62 1.29
CA GLN A 60 -12.00 8.22 0.08
C GLN A 60 -13.45 7.78 -0.14
N TYR A 61 -13.78 6.54 0.21
CA TYR A 61 -15.10 5.95 -0.03
C TYR A 61 -16.11 6.25 1.09
N ASN A 62 -15.70 6.14 2.34
CA ASN A 62 -16.51 6.30 3.54
C ASN A 62 -15.65 6.75 4.74
N ARG A 63 -15.62 8.06 4.98
CA ARG A 63 -14.85 8.67 6.08
C ARG A 63 -15.31 8.25 7.47
N ASP A 64 -16.62 8.06 7.65
CA ASP A 64 -17.17 7.70 8.96
C ASP A 64 -16.68 6.31 9.39
N GLU A 65 -16.70 5.34 8.48
CA GLU A 65 -16.16 4.00 8.74
C GLU A 65 -14.64 4.01 8.92
N TYR A 66 -13.91 4.85 8.17
CA TYR A 66 -12.49 5.05 8.42
C TYR A 66 -12.20 5.52 9.85
N PHE A 67 -12.92 6.54 10.34
CA PHE A 67 -12.68 7.05 11.69
C PHE A 67 -13.12 6.06 12.78
N LYS A 68 -14.21 5.33 12.57
CA LYS A 68 -14.61 4.22 13.45
C LYS A 68 -13.52 3.15 13.55
N LEU A 69 -12.95 2.73 12.41
CA LEU A 69 -11.84 1.77 12.38
C LEU A 69 -10.61 2.32 13.11
N ARG A 70 -10.24 3.58 12.82
CA ARG A 70 -9.08 4.24 13.41
C ARG A 70 -9.15 4.35 14.94
N ASN A 71 -10.35 4.45 15.51
CA ASN A 71 -10.54 4.46 16.97
C ASN A 71 -10.13 3.14 17.65
N ASN A 72 -10.01 2.05 16.89
CA ASN A 72 -9.57 0.75 17.41
C ASN A 72 -8.06 0.55 17.30
N TYR A 73 -7.29 1.53 16.82
CA TYR A 73 -5.85 1.41 16.68
C TYR A 73 -5.16 1.42 18.04
N SER A 74 -4.15 0.57 18.20
CA SER A 74 -3.29 0.58 19.38
C SER A 74 -2.40 1.83 19.41
N GLU A 75 -1.96 2.22 20.61
CA GLU A 75 -1.02 3.33 20.78
C GLU A 75 0.27 3.14 19.97
N GLY A 76 0.78 1.90 19.90
CA GLY A 76 1.96 1.56 19.12
C GLY A 76 1.78 1.80 17.62
N LEU A 77 0.63 1.39 17.07
CA LEU A 77 0.30 1.64 15.66
C LEU A 77 0.15 3.15 15.38
N ILE A 78 -0.51 3.89 16.28
CA ILE A 78 -0.66 5.34 16.14
C ILE A 78 0.69 6.05 16.15
N ARG A 79 1.60 5.65 17.04
CA ARG A 79 2.95 6.18 17.10
C ARG A 79 3.69 5.95 15.79
N ASP A 80 3.64 4.73 15.25
CA ASP A 80 4.37 4.38 14.03
C ASP A 80 3.79 5.10 12.80
N LEU A 81 2.47 5.23 12.70
CA LEU A 81 1.81 6.03 11.66
C LEU A 81 2.17 7.51 11.76
N THR A 82 2.20 8.08 12.97
CA THR A 82 2.62 9.47 13.21
C THR A 82 4.07 9.68 12.76
N ALA A 83 4.98 8.78 13.16
CA ALA A 83 6.38 8.86 12.76
C ALA A 83 6.55 8.76 11.24
N SER A 84 5.74 7.93 10.57
CA SER A 84 5.71 7.82 9.11
C SER A 84 5.27 9.12 8.45
N ASN A 85 4.14 9.70 8.90
CA ASN A 85 3.63 10.95 8.36
C ASN A 85 4.64 12.09 8.54
N SER A 86 5.21 12.25 9.74
CA SER A 86 6.22 13.28 10.01
C SER A 86 7.52 13.08 9.23
N TYR A 87 7.84 11.86 8.81
CA TYR A 87 8.96 11.63 7.91
C TYR A 87 8.62 12.15 6.51
N TRP A 88 7.48 11.73 5.94
CA TRP A 88 7.11 12.05 4.56
C TRP A 88 6.74 13.52 4.34
N GLU A 89 6.19 14.20 5.35
CA GLU A 89 5.91 15.64 5.31
C GLU A 89 7.15 16.48 4.98
N LYS A 90 8.36 15.98 5.29
CA LYS A 90 9.63 16.65 4.98
C LYS A 90 10.05 16.51 3.50
N TYR A 91 9.49 15.55 2.78
CA TYR A 91 9.84 15.21 1.40
C TYR A 91 8.72 15.50 0.41
N ASP A 92 7.58 15.99 0.89
CA ASP A 92 6.42 16.35 0.08
C ASP A 92 6.74 17.60 -0.76
N THR A 93 7.36 17.39 -1.92
CA THR A 93 7.66 18.43 -2.91
C THR A 93 6.90 18.13 -4.21
N PRO A 94 6.22 19.12 -4.84
CA PRO A 94 5.33 18.89 -5.98
C PRO A 94 5.95 18.25 -7.25
N VAL A 95 7.28 18.14 -7.31
CA VAL A 95 8.02 17.74 -8.51
C VAL A 95 8.06 16.20 -8.68
N GLN A 96 7.92 15.43 -7.59
CA GLN A 96 8.04 13.98 -7.64
C GLN A 96 6.75 13.28 -8.13
N ASP A 97 5.59 13.90 -7.98
CA ASP A 97 4.29 13.34 -8.38
C ASP A 97 4.09 13.30 -9.91
N PHE A 98 4.72 14.20 -10.66
CA PHE A 98 4.49 14.33 -12.10
C PHE A 98 5.11 13.18 -12.91
N SER A 99 6.31 12.73 -12.55
CA SER A 99 7.03 11.68 -13.30
C SER A 99 6.38 10.29 -13.13
N SER A 100 5.98 9.96 -11.89
CA SER A 100 5.34 8.69 -11.53
C SER A 100 3.92 8.58 -12.11
N SER A 101 3.18 9.69 -12.14
CA SER A 101 1.81 9.76 -12.64
C SER A 101 1.70 9.55 -14.15
N VAL A 102 2.60 10.14 -14.93
CA VAL A 102 2.55 10.08 -16.41
C VAL A 102 2.82 8.67 -16.93
N ASN A 103 3.83 7.98 -16.38
CA ASN A 103 4.17 6.61 -16.80
C ASN A 103 3.06 5.60 -16.41
N ASN A 104 2.52 5.73 -15.19
CA ASN A 104 1.44 4.87 -14.72
C ASN A 104 0.12 5.12 -15.48
N THR A 105 -0.16 6.37 -15.86
CA THR A 105 -1.33 6.71 -16.70
C THR A 105 -1.22 6.14 -18.10
N TYR A 106 -0.04 6.20 -18.73
CA TYR A 106 0.22 5.58 -20.04
C TYR A 106 -0.01 4.07 -20.02
N LEU A 107 0.43 3.37 -18.97
CA LEU A 107 0.20 1.93 -18.79
C LEU A 107 -1.27 1.59 -18.44
N LYS A 108 -1.95 2.43 -17.65
CA LYS A 108 -3.37 2.25 -17.30
C LYS A 108 -4.31 2.44 -18.49
N ALA A 109 -4.07 3.48 -19.31
CA ALA A 109 -4.90 3.79 -20.47
C ALA A 109 -4.82 2.69 -21.57
N ASN A 110 -3.67 2.02 -21.69
CA ASN A 110 -3.47 0.98 -22.70
C ASN A 110 -4.02 -0.40 -22.32
N MET A 111 -4.46 -0.63 -21.07
CA MET A 111 -4.78 -2.00 -20.61
C MET A 111 -6.11 -2.19 -19.84
N GLN A 112 -6.97 -1.17 -19.65
CA GLN A 112 -8.14 -1.36 -18.78
C GLN A 112 -9.51 -1.21 -19.45
N LYS A 113 -10.19 -2.36 -19.58
CA LYS A 113 -11.66 -2.49 -19.52
C LYS A 113 -12.00 -3.33 -18.28
N ASP A 114 -12.09 -2.71 -17.12
CA ASP A 114 -12.63 -3.39 -15.92
C ASP A 114 -13.88 -2.64 -15.45
N GLY A 115 -15.02 -3.33 -15.56
CA GLY A 115 -16.37 -2.80 -15.30
C GLY A 115 -16.84 -2.89 -13.85
N VAL A 116 -15.92 -2.99 -12.88
CA VAL A 116 -16.23 -2.98 -11.44
C VAL A 116 -15.53 -1.78 -10.80
N ARG A 117 -16.16 -1.13 -9.81
CA ARG A 117 -15.54 -0.03 -9.07
C ARG A 117 -14.21 -0.52 -8.45
N SER A 118 -13.09 -0.03 -8.95
CA SER A 118 -11.76 -0.32 -8.43
C SER A 118 -11.45 0.60 -7.24
N TYR A 119 -10.92 0.04 -6.15
CA TYR A 119 -10.40 0.79 -5.01
C TYR A 119 -8.90 1.10 -5.16
N GLY A 120 -8.36 0.81 -6.35
CA GLY A 120 -6.93 0.67 -6.64
C GLY A 120 -6.56 -0.82 -6.67
N ARG A 121 -5.82 -1.25 -7.70
CA ARG A 121 -5.53 -2.67 -7.96
C ARG A 121 -4.90 -3.40 -6.77
N MET A 122 -4.02 -2.74 -6.01
CA MET A 122 -3.47 -3.28 -4.76
C MET A 122 -4.58 -3.66 -3.77
N VAL A 123 -5.54 -2.76 -3.51
CA VAL A 123 -6.66 -3.01 -2.59
C VAL A 123 -7.61 -4.07 -3.14
N ASP A 124 -7.88 -4.04 -4.45
CA ASP A 124 -8.70 -5.05 -5.11
C ASP A 124 -8.08 -6.46 -4.96
N LEU A 125 -6.76 -6.58 -5.09
CA LEU A 125 -6.01 -7.82 -4.90
C LEU A 125 -6.01 -8.28 -3.43
N LEU A 126 -5.89 -7.36 -2.46
CA LEU A 126 -6.03 -7.68 -1.03
C LEU A 126 -7.42 -8.28 -0.73
N ILE A 127 -8.49 -7.69 -1.28
CA ILE A 127 -9.86 -8.19 -1.10
C ILE A 127 -10.02 -9.57 -1.75
N ALA A 128 -9.46 -9.76 -2.94
CA ALA A 128 -9.49 -11.04 -3.64
C ALA A 128 -8.76 -12.15 -2.85
N GLU A 129 -7.57 -11.84 -2.31
CA GLU A 129 -6.78 -12.76 -1.48
C GLU A 129 -7.50 -13.16 -0.19
N TYR A 130 -8.14 -12.21 0.48
CA TYR A 130 -8.93 -12.50 1.67
C TYR A 130 -10.13 -13.42 1.37
N ARG A 131 -10.82 -13.19 0.24
CA ARG A 131 -11.99 -14.00 -0.16
C ARG A 131 -11.62 -15.42 -0.60
N SER A 132 -10.42 -15.65 -1.14
CA SER A 132 -10.00 -16.99 -1.56
C SER A 132 -9.60 -17.90 -0.40
N GLN A 133 -9.47 -17.35 0.81
CA GLN A 133 -9.12 -18.06 2.04
C GLN A 133 -10.35 -18.42 2.91
N GLN A 134 -11.56 -18.06 2.47
CA GLN A 134 -12.83 -18.45 3.09
C GLN A 134 -13.44 -19.66 2.39
#